data_AF-A0AAE0ASR9-F1
#
_entry.id   AF-A0AAE0ASR9-F1
#
_cell.length_a   1.000
_cell.length_b   1.000
_cell.length_c   1.000
_cell.angle_alpha   90.00
_cell.angle_beta   90.00
_cell.angle_gamma   90.00
#
_symmetry.space_group_name_H-M   'P 1'
#
loop_
_entity.id
_entity.type
_entity.pdbx_description
1 polymer ?
#
loop_
_entity_poly.entity_id
_entity_poly.type
_entity_poly.pdbx_seq_one_letter_code
_entity_poly.pdbx_strand_id
1 'polypeptide(L)'
;MSTSMKIEVIGRETIKPSSPTPSNLRNFKLSFLDQQAPITYIQLVLFYPFNCSNEVGKICRSLKASLSKSLTMFYPFAGLLGESMNLLCSNVTMKGSIL
;
A
#
# COMPACT_ATOMS: atom_id res chain seq x y z
N MET A 1 33.32 14.81 -7.34
CA MET A 1 33.23 13.36 -7.07
C MET A 1 31.81 13.08 -6.61
N SER A 2 31.01 12.34 -7.38
CA SER A 2 29.65 11.97 -6.98
C SER A 2 29.72 10.82 -5.98
N THR A 3 29.40 11.08 -4.72
CA THR A 3 29.25 10.04 -3.71
C THR A 3 27.97 9.26 -4.00
N SER A 4 28.08 8.02 -4.46
CA SER A 4 26.93 7.14 -4.69
C SER A 4 26.34 6.70 -3.35
N MET A 5 25.06 7.00 -3.11
CA MET A 5 24.34 6.48 -1.95
C MET A 5 24.04 5.00 -2.17
N LYS A 6 24.48 4.13 -1.26
CA LYS A 6 24.18 2.69 -1.31
C LYS A 6 22.88 2.44 -0.55
N ILE A 7 21.86 1.97 -1.25
CA ILE A 7 20.55 1.60 -0.69
C ILE A 7 20.35 0.10 -0.89
N GLU A 8 19.94 -0.59 0.16
CA GLU A 8 19.65 -2.02 0.14
C GLU A 8 18.20 -2.28 0.58
N VAL A 9 17.46 -3.06 -0.19
CA VAL A 9 16.09 -3.47 0.14
C VAL A 9 16.16 -4.71 1.01
N ILE A 10 15.86 -4.57 2.30
CA ILE A 10 15.93 -5.65 3.29
C ILE A 10 14.70 -6.58 3.31
N GLY A 11 13.61 -6.21 2.62
CA GLY A 11 12.39 -7.02 2.55
C GLY A 11 11.24 -6.39 1.77
N ARG A 12 10.30 -7.22 1.34
CA ARG A 12 9.03 -6.84 0.70
C ARG A 12 7.91 -7.66 1.31
N GLU A 13 6.80 -7.02 1.62
CA GLU A 13 5.64 -7.68 2.24
C GLU A 13 4.35 -7.00 1.76
N THR A 14 3.29 -7.79 1.58
CA THR A 14 1.94 -7.28 1.32
C THR A 14 1.18 -7.16 2.64
N ILE A 15 0.86 -5.93 3.05
CA ILE A 15 0.10 -5.66 4.28
C ILE A 15 -1.39 -5.74 3.98
N LYS A 16 -2.10 -6.56 4.76
CA LYS A 16 -3.56 -6.70 4.67
C LYS A 16 -4.27 -5.75 5.64
N PRO A 17 -5.53 -5.36 5.37
CA PRO A 17 -6.38 -4.70 6.36
C PRO A 17 -6.47 -5.50 7.66
N SER A 18 -6.56 -4.80 8.80
CA SER A 18 -6.64 -5.46 10.12
C SER A 18 -7.97 -6.19 10.33
N SER A 19 -9.03 -5.79 9.63
CA SER A 19 -10.30 -6.49 9.60
C SER A 19 -10.80 -6.64 8.15
N PRO A 20 -11.56 -7.70 7.85
CA PRO A 20 -12.00 -7.96 6.49
C PRO A 20 -12.94 -6.87 5.97
N THR A 21 -12.81 -6.53 4.69
CA THR A 21 -13.76 -5.63 4.00
C THR A 21 -15.14 -6.29 3.94
N PRO A 22 -16.20 -5.63 4.47
CA PRO A 22 -17.57 -6.10 4.38
C PRO A 22 -17.97 -6.43 2.93
N SER A 23 -18.78 -7.46 2.73
CA SER A 23 -19.13 -7.98 1.39
C SER A 23 -19.75 -6.91 0.48
N ASN A 24 -20.58 -6.04 1.04
CA ASN A 24 -21.23 -4.92 0.34
C ASN A 24 -20.26 -3.80 -0.09
N LEU A 25 -19.05 -3.76 0.47
CA LEU A 25 -18.01 -2.76 0.16
C LEU A 25 -16.89 -3.32 -0.71
N ARG A 26 -16.97 -4.58 -1.14
CA ARG A 26 -15.90 -5.22 -1.93
C ARG A 26 -15.79 -4.69 -3.36
N ASN A 27 -16.87 -4.15 -3.90
CA ASN A 27 -16.90 -3.60 -5.24
C ASN A 27 -16.92 -2.07 -5.15
N PHE A 28 -15.76 -1.45 -5.36
CA PHE A 28 -15.68 0.01 -5.43
C PHE A 28 -15.75 0.46 -6.89
N LYS A 29 -16.80 1.21 -7.20
CA LYS A 29 -17.07 1.72 -8.55
C LYS A 29 -16.36 3.06 -8.74
N LEU A 30 -15.46 3.12 -9.72
CA LEU A 30 -14.78 4.35 -10.10
C LEU A 30 -15.77 5.34 -10.70
N SER A 31 -15.62 6.62 -10.34
CA SER A 31 -16.40 7.70 -10.94
C SER A 31 -15.94 7.95 -12.39
N PHE A 32 -16.72 8.72 -13.14
CA PHE A 32 -16.32 9.13 -14.49
C PHE A 32 -14.97 9.87 -14.51
N LEU A 33 -14.70 10.71 -13.49
CA LEU A 33 -13.43 11.42 -13.38
C LEU A 33 -12.26 10.48 -13.12
N ASP A 34 -12.46 9.47 -12.25
CA ASP A 34 -11.44 8.46 -11.98
C ASP A 34 -11.13 7.60 -13.21
N GLN A 35 -12.12 7.36 -14.07
CA GLN A 35 -11.94 6.60 -15.31
C GLN A 35 -11.20 7.40 -16.39
N GLN A 36 -11.40 8.72 -16.42
CA GLN A 36 -10.72 9.59 -17.37
C GLN A 36 -9.28 9.93 -16.92
N ALA A 37 -9.00 9.81 -15.63
CA ALA A 37 -7.68 10.06 -15.08
C ALA A 37 -6.65 9.02 -15.61
N PRO A 38 -5.40 9.44 -15.85
CA PRO A 38 -4.35 8.52 -16.25
C PRO A 38 -4.04 7.53 -15.12
N ILE A 39 -3.91 6.24 -15.47
CA ILE A 39 -3.49 5.19 -14.54
C ILE A 39 -1.99 5.37 -14.28
N THR A 40 -1.63 6.10 -13.23
CA THR A 40 -0.24 6.39 -12.86
C THR A 40 0.00 6.29 -11.37
N TYR A 41 1.24 5.96 -10.99
CA TYR A 41 1.66 5.92 -9.60
C TYR A 41 2.29 7.26 -9.20
N ILE A 42 1.74 7.89 -8.16
CA ILE A 42 2.32 9.11 -7.58
C ILE A 42 3.54 8.72 -6.74
N GLN A 43 4.72 9.19 -7.13
CA GLN A 43 5.95 8.98 -6.40
C GLN A 43 6.06 10.01 -5.26
N LEU A 44 6.11 9.54 -4.00
CA LEU A 44 6.26 10.39 -2.81
C LEU A 44 7.36 9.85 -1.91
N VAL A 45 8.28 10.72 -1.48
CA VAL A 45 9.36 10.40 -0.54
C VAL A 45 9.31 11.40 0.62
N LEU A 46 9.27 10.89 1.85
CA LEU A 46 9.21 11.69 3.09
C LEU A 46 10.43 11.42 3.95
N PHE A 47 11.12 12.47 4.40
CA PHE A 47 12.30 12.38 5.26
C PHE A 47 11.96 12.80 6.69
N TYR A 48 12.38 12.00 7.66
CA TYR A 48 12.18 12.26 9.08
C TYR A 48 13.54 12.20 9.81
N PRO A 49 13.79 13.07 10.80
CA PRO A 49 15.02 13.00 11.59
C PRO A 49 15.07 11.69 12.37
N PHE A 50 16.22 11.02 12.32
CA PHE A 50 16.43 9.78 13.05
C PHE A 50 16.96 10.07 14.45
N ASN A 51 16.26 9.58 15.48
CA ASN A 51 16.73 9.66 16.86
C ASN A 51 17.23 8.27 17.30
N CYS A 52 18.50 8.17 17.69
CA CYS A 52 19.24 6.92 17.88
C CYS A 52 18.70 5.95 18.95
N SER A 53 17.59 6.27 19.63
CA SER A 53 16.97 5.45 20.67
C SER A 53 15.93 4.45 20.17
N ASN A 54 15.49 4.58 18.91
CA ASN A 54 14.45 3.70 18.36
C ASN A 54 15.05 2.55 17.54
N GLU A 55 14.89 1.33 18.05
CA GLU A 55 15.08 0.09 17.30
C GLU A 55 14.32 0.15 15.97
N VAL A 56 15.02 0.14 14.83
CA VAL A 56 14.43 0.19 13.48
C VAL A 56 13.33 -0.86 13.31
N GLY A 57 13.53 -2.05 13.92
CA GLY A 57 12.52 -3.11 13.94
C GLY A 57 11.21 -2.72 14.63
N LYS A 58 11.26 -1.91 15.71
CA LYS A 58 10.05 -1.42 16.40
C LYS A 58 9.31 -0.40 15.53
N ILE A 59 10.02 0.53 14.88
CA ILE A 59 9.43 1.49 13.95
C ILE A 59 8.75 0.74 12.80
N CYS A 60 9.47 -0.19 12.16
CA CYS A 60 8.95 -0.99 11.06
C CYS A 60 7.67 -1.75 11.47
N ARG A 61 7.66 -2.39 12.64
CA ARG A 61 6.48 -3.10 13.16
C ARG A 61 5.31 -2.16 13.41
N SER A 62 5.57 -0.98 14.00
CA SER A 62 4.55 0.04 14.26
C SER A 62 3.93 0.56 12.97
N LEU A 63 4.75 0.87 11.96
CA LEU A 63 4.28 1.32 10.64
C LEU A 63 3.44 0.26 9.93
N LYS A 64 3.85 -1.01 9.98
CA LYS A 64 3.06 -2.11 9.40
C LYS A 64 1.71 -2.26 10.10
N ALA A 65 1.68 -2.20 11.43
CA ALA A 65 0.46 -2.32 12.22
C ALA A 65 -0.50 -1.14 11.98
N SER A 66 0.02 0.10 11.96
CA SER A 66 -0.79 1.29 11.69
C SER A 66 -1.32 1.29 10.26
N LEU A 67 -0.50 0.89 9.27
CA LEU A 67 -0.95 0.75 7.89
C LEU A 67 -2.07 -0.29 7.77
N SER A 68 -1.92 -1.46 8.39
CA SER A 68 -2.96 -2.50 8.41
C SER A 68 -4.28 -1.97 8.99
N LYS A 69 -4.22 -1.20 10.08
CA LYS A 69 -5.40 -0.57 10.69
C LYS A 69 -6.02 0.51 9.79
N SER A 70 -5.21 1.34 9.15
CA SER A 70 -5.68 2.36 8.22
C SER A 70 -6.34 1.76 6.97
N LEU A 71 -5.78 0.67 6.42
CA LEU A 71 -6.34 -0.04 5.27
C LEU A 71 -7.74 -0.62 5.53
N THR A 72 -8.13 -0.82 6.79
CA THR A 72 -9.52 -1.18 7.12
C THR A 72 -10.49 -0.05 6.74
N MET A 73 -10.12 1.20 7.01
CA MET A 73 -10.94 2.38 6.68
C MET A 73 -10.79 2.76 5.20
N PHE A 74 -9.57 2.66 4.68
CA PHE A 74 -9.24 2.96 3.29
C PHE A 74 -9.07 1.68 2.45
N TYR A 75 -10.06 0.79 2.56
CA TYR A 75 -10.06 -0.53 1.91
C TYR A 75 -9.85 -0.52 0.38
N PRO A 76 -10.18 0.53 -0.41
CA PRO A 76 -9.87 0.54 -1.83
C PRO A 76 -8.37 0.42 -2.16
N PHE A 77 -7.49 0.89 -1.28
CA PHE A 77 -6.02 0.78 -1.48
C PHE A 77 -5.47 -0.63 -1.25
N ALA A 78 -6.24 -1.52 -0.61
CA ALA A 78 -5.89 -2.93 -0.47
C ALA A 78 -6.48 -3.80 -1.60
N GLY A 79 -7.22 -3.20 -2.53
CA GLY A 79 -7.87 -3.90 -3.65
C GLY A 79 -7.00 -4.01 -4.90
N LEU A 80 -7.53 -4.73 -5.89
CA LEU A 80 -6.94 -4.86 -7.22
C LEU A 80 -7.86 -4.21 -8.26
N LEU A 81 -7.29 -3.51 -9.24
CA LEU A 81 -8.04 -2.99 -10.38
C LEU A 81 -8.41 -4.15 -11.33
N GLY A 82 -9.71 -4.39 -11.50
CA GLY A 82 -10.24 -5.36 -12.46
C GLY A 82 -10.40 -4.78 -13.86
N GLU A 83 -10.64 -5.67 -14.83
CA GLU A 83 -10.71 -5.35 -16.26
C GLU A 83 -11.78 -4.30 -16.63
N SER A 84 -12.86 -4.20 -15.84
CA SER A 84 -13.97 -3.28 -16.09
C SER A 84 -13.87 -1.96 -15.31
N MET A 85 -12.67 -1.51 -14.96
CA MET A 85 -12.42 -0.30 -14.14
C MET A 85 -13.16 -0.30 -12.79
N ASN A 86 -13.35 -1.49 -12.22
CA ASN A 86 -13.86 -1.66 -10.87
C ASN A 86 -12.71 -2.13 -9.97
N LEU A 87 -12.64 -1.58 -8.76
CA LEU A 87 -11.70 -2.06 -7.76
C LEU A 87 -12.33 -3.24 -7.01
N LEU A 88 -11.69 -4.40 -7.11
CA LEU A 88 -12.03 -5.59 -6.34
C LEU A 88 -11.27 -5.55 -5.00
N CYS A 89 -11.94 -5.06 -3.97
CA CYS A 89 -11.42 -4.93 -2.61
C CYS A 89 -11.60 -6.25 -1.85
N SER A 90 -11.01 -7.32 -2.38
CA SER A 90 -10.99 -8.63 -1.74
C SER A 90 -9.67 -8.81 -0.99
N ASN A 91 -9.68 -9.48 0.16
CA ASN A 91 -8.47 -9.81 0.95
C ASN A 91 -7.51 -10.80 0.22
N VAL A 92 -7.67 -10.95 -1.09
CA VAL A 92 -7.05 -11.97 -1.91
C VAL A 92 -5.62 -11.54 -2.18
N THR A 93 -4.74 -12.42 -1.75
CA THR A 93 -3.30 -12.37 -1.92
C THR A 93 -2.96 -12.14 -3.39
N MET A 94 -2.17 -11.12 -3.71
CA MET A 94 -1.43 -11.06 -4.98
C MET A 94 -0.51 -12.30 -5.05
N LYS A 95 -0.99 -13.40 -5.66
CA LYS A 95 -0.11 -14.42 -6.21
C LYS A 95 0.34 -13.91 -7.57
N GLY A 96 1.29 -13.00 -7.54
CA GLY A 96 1.86 -12.40 -8.74
C GLY A 96 3.22 -11.86 -8.39
N SER A 97 4.25 -12.71 -8.55
CA SER A 97 5.61 -12.24 -8.73
C SER A 97 5.59 -11.29 -9.92
N ILE A 98 5.78 -9.99 -9.69
CA ILE A 98 6.16 -9.08 -10.76
C ILE A 98 7.68 -9.19 -10.87
N LEU A 99 8.10 -10.15 -11.69
CA LEU A 99 9.24 -10.06 -12.59
C LEU A 99 8.67 -10.15 -14.01
#